data_AF-A0A519Z9A8-F1
#
_entry.id   AF-A0A519Z9A8-F1
#
_cell.length_a   1.000
_cell.length_b   1.000
_cell.length_c   1.000
_cell.angle_alpha   90.00
_cell.angle_beta   90.00
_cell.angle_gamma   90.00
#
_symmetry.space_group_name_H-M   'P 1'
#
loop_
_entity.id
_entity.type
_entity.pdbx_description
1 polymer ?
#
loop_
_entity_poly.entity_id
_entity_poly.type
_entity_poly.pdbx_seq_one_letter_code
_entity_poly.pdbx_strand_id
1 'polypeptide(L)' 'MKRTLLLLALLVAAHAVNAQVDTIRVGQPFKNFKLLEPTNRQYLRYLLTNGKRLPVDLWTRSVTFEQVNGKQLLH' A
#
# COMPACT_ATOMS: atom_id res chain seq x y z
N MET A 1 43.07 11.95 -4.55
CA MET A 1 41.84 12.18 -3.74
C MET A 1 40.62 12.61 -4.56
N LYS A 2 40.76 13.22 -5.76
CA LYS A 2 39.60 13.65 -6.59
C LYS A 2 38.82 12.50 -7.26
N ARG A 3 39.49 11.39 -7.62
CA ARG A 3 38.86 10.20 -8.26
C ARG A 3 37.92 9.44 -7.32
N THR A 4 38.27 9.34 -6.04
CA THR A 4 37.48 8.64 -5.02
C THR A 4 36.17 9.37 -4.72
N LEU A 5 36.19 10.71 -4.75
CA LEU A 5 34.99 11.55 -4.61
C LEU A 5 34.02 11.38 -5.78
N LEU A 6 34.53 11.18 -7.00
CA LEU A 6 33.70 10.99 -8.20
C LEU A 6 32.95 9.65 -8.16
N LEU A 7 33.61 8.59 -7.69
CA LEU A 7 33.01 7.25 -7.54
C LEU A 7 31.90 7.23 -6.49
N LEU A 8 32.06 7.99 -5.40
CA LEU A 8 31.04 8.09 -4.36
C LEU A 8 29.79 8.85 -4.85
N ALA A 9 29.98 9.91 -5.65
CA ALA A 9 28.88 10.66 -6.24
C ALA A 9 28.07 9.82 -7.27
N LEU A 10 28.74 8.93 -8.01
CA LEU A 10 28.06 8.03 -8.95
C LEU A 10 27.20 6.97 -8.25
N LEU A 11 27.64 6.50 -7.07
CA LEU A 11 26.91 5.49 -6.29
C LEU A 11 25.62 6.06 -5.65
N VAL A 12 25.62 7.34 -5.29
CA VAL A 12 24.45 8.03 -4.74
C VAL A 12 23.38 8.29 -5.81
N ALA A 13 23.79 8.56 -7.06
CA ALA A 13 22.86 8.77 -8.17
C ALA A 13 22.09 7.50 -8.59
N ALA A 14 22.62 6.31 -8.29
CA ALA A 14 22.00 5.03 -8.65
C ALA A 14 20.80 4.63 -7.76
N HIS A 15 20.56 5.35 -6.66
CA HIS A 15 19.49 5.05 -5.69
C HIS A 15 18.25 5.94 -5.85
N ALA A 16 18.07 6.57 -7.00
CA ALA A 16 16.80 7.19 -7.35
C ALA A 16 15.73 6.10 -7.56
N VAL A 17 15.17 5.61 -6.46
CA VAL A 17 13.96 4.78 -6.46
C VAL A 17 12.86 5.64 -7.04
N ASN A 18 12.59 5.45 -8.32
CA ASN A 18 11.41 5.99 -8.96
C ASN A 18 10.21 5.33 -8.29
N ALA A 19 9.41 6.13 -7.57
CA ALA A 19 8.09 5.71 -7.15
C ALA A 19 7.28 5.42 -8.42
N GLN A 20 7.21 4.14 -8.79
CA GLN A 20 6.45 3.72 -9.95
C GLN A 20 4.98 4.03 -9.68
N VAL A 21 4.39 4.89 -10.51
CA VAL A 21 2.97 5.19 -10.47
C VAL A 21 2.23 3.91 -10.82
N ASP A 22 1.72 3.23 -9.81
CA ASP A 22 0.94 2.01 -10.00
C ASP A 22 -0.43 2.41 -10.56
N THR A 23 -0.58 2.26 -11.88
CA THR A 23 -1.82 2.64 -12.57
C THR A 23 -2.85 1.55 -12.37
N ILE A 24 -3.79 1.78 -11.46
CA ILE A 24 -4.89 0.85 -11.22
C ILE A 24 -5.90 0.95 -12.37
N ARG A 25 -5.97 -0.09 -13.20
CA ARG A 25 -6.97 -0.19 -14.28
C ARG A 25 -8.35 -0.51 -13.70
N VAL A 26 -9.32 0.36 -13.94
CA VAL A 26 -10.72 0.14 -13.55
C VAL A 26 -11.24 -1.14 -14.20
N GLY A 27 -11.92 -1.98 -13.42
CA GLY A 27 -12.53 -3.23 -13.89
C GLY A 27 -11.61 -4.45 -13.86
N GLN A 28 -10.30 -4.29 -13.59
CA GLN A 28 -9.45 -5.45 -13.34
C GLN A 28 -9.69 -6.03 -11.93
N PRO A 29 -9.78 -7.37 -11.79
CA PRO A 29 -9.90 -8.00 -10.48
C PRO A 29 -8.69 -7.66 -9.61
N PHE A 30 -8.95 -7.24 -8.38
CA PHE A 30 -7.89 -6.99 -7.42
C PHE A 30 -7.14 -8.30 -7.14
N LYS A 31 -5.81 -8.31 -7.23
CA LYS A 31 -4.98 -9.53 -7.12
C LYS A 31 -5.30 -10.39 -5.89
N ASN A 32 -5.63 -9.73 -4.78
CA ASN A 32 -5.89 -10.35 -3.49
C ASN A 32 -7.39 -10.39 -3.13
N PHE A 33 -8.30 -10.15 -4.08
CA PHE A 33 -9.73 -10.16 -3.83
C PHE A 33 -10.21 -11.47 -3.19
N LYS A 34 -9.67 -12.61 -3.61
CA LYS A 34 -9.96 -13.94 -3.06
C LYS A 34 -9.60 -14.14 -1.58
N LEU A 35 -8.81 -13.24 -1.00
CA LEU A 35 -8.44 -13.29 0.43
C LEU A 35 -9.42 -12.50 1.30
N LEU A 36 -10.38 -11.80 0.69
CA LEU A 36 -11.38 -11.05 1.40
C LEU A 36 -12.50 -11.99 1.83
N GLU A 37 -12.78 -11.99 3.13
CA GLU A 37 -13.90 -12.70 3.74
C GLU A 37 -14.92 -11.67 4.26
N PRO A 38 -16.23 -11.98 4.23
CA PRO A 38 -17.23 -11.12 4.84
C PRO A 38 -16.98 -11.01 6.35
N THR A 39 -16.68 -9.80 6.84
CA THR A 39 -16.28 -9.62 8.25
C THR A 39 -16.26 -8.16 8.67
N ASN A 40 -16.28 -7.92 9.98
CA ASN A 40 -15.98 -6.63 10.60
C ASN A 40 -14.67 -6.77 11.40
N ARG A 41 -13.63 -6.04 11.01
CA ARG A 41 -12.32 -6.06 11.69
C ARG A 41 -11.96 -4.68 12.22
N GLN A 42 -11.45 -4.64 13.45
CA GLN A 42 -10.93 -3.43 14.07
C GLN A 42 -9.41 -3.35 13.90
N TYR A 43 -8.92 -2.17 13.55
CA TYR A 43 -7.53 -1.87 13.31
C TYR A 43 -7.12 -0.68 14.16
N LEU A 44 -6.11 -0.85 15.01
CA LEU A 44 -5.43 0.28 15.63
C LEU A 44 -4.57 0.96 14.57
N ARG A 45 -4.92 2.19 14.18
CA ARG A 45 -4.11 2.99 13.27
C ARG A 45 -3.07 3.78 14.06
N TYR A 46 -1.88 3.87 13.50
CA TYR A 46 -0.80 4.67 14.06
C TYR A 46 -0.09 5.46 12.97
N LEU A 47 0.45 6.61 13.35
CA LEU A 47 1.38 7.37 12.52
C LEU A 47 2.81 6.98 12.89
N LEU A 48 3.65 6.86 11.87
CA LEU A 48 5.10 6.71 12.04
C LEU A 48 5.73 8.09 11.92
N THR A 49 6.19 8.65 13.05
CA THR A 49 6.86 9.95 13.09
C THR A 49 8.19 9.80 13.82
N ASN A 50 9.30 10.16 13.15
CA ASN A 50 10.65 10.06 13.72
C ASN A 50 10.96 8.69 14.36
N GLY A 51 10.54 7.61 13.70
CA GLY A 51 10.73 6.23 14.18
C GLY A 51 9.84 5.80 15.34
N LYS A 52 8.96 6.68 15.84
CA LYS A 52 7.99 6.35 16.89
C LYS A 52 6.61 6.08 16.27
N ARG A 53 5.89 5.10 16.83
CA ARG A 53 4.49 4.83 16.50
C ARG A 53 3.59 5.62 17.45
N LEU A 54 2.76 6.50 16.90
CA LEU A 54 1.78 7.28 17.65
C LEU A 54 0.38 6.76 17.32
N PRO A 55 -0.38 6.22 18.29
CA PRO A 55 -1.74 5.76 18.04
C PRO A 55 -2.63 6.94 17.64
N VAL A 56 -3.50 6.73 16.65
CA VAL A 56 -4.45 7.74 16.16
C VAL A 56 -5.86 7.39 16.61
N ASP A 57 -6.34 6.21 16.20
CA ASP A 57 -7.69 5.74 16.48
C ASP A 57 -7.81 4.23 16.25
N LEU A 58 -8.99 3.70 16.62
CA LEU A 58 -9.46 2.37 16.25
C LEU A 58 -10.39 2.50 15.05
N TRP A 59 -9.94 2.04 13.89
CA TRP A 59 -10.73 2.03 12.66
C TRP A 59 -11.41 0.68 12.47
N THR A 60 -12.71 0.70 12.17
CA THR A 60 -13.45 -0.51 11.81
C THR A 60 -13.56 -0.62 10.30
N ARG A 61 -13.09 -1.73 9.73
CA ARG A 61 -13.29 -2.10 8.33
C ARG A 61 -14.36 -3.19 8.26
N SER A 62 -15.44 -2.89 7.55
CA SER A 62 -16.48 -3.83 7.18
C SER A 62 -16.24 -4.31 5.75
N VAL A 63 -16.37 -5.61 5.51
CA VAL A 63 -16.29 -6.23 4.19
C VAL A 63 -17.60 -6.95 3.96
N THR A 64 -18.36 -6.50 2.96
CA THR A 64 -19.60 -7.14 2.53
C THR A 64 -19.57 -7.41 1.04
N PHE A 65 -20.32 -8.42 0.60
CA PHE A 65 -20.41 -8.75 -0.81
C PHE A 65 -21.85 -8.84 -1.26
N GLU A 66 -22.11 -8.35 -2.46
CA GLU A 66 -23.41 -8.42 -3.13
C GLU A 66 -23.29 -9.23 -4.42
N GLN A 67 -24.37 -9.89 -4.83
CA GLN A 67 -24.47 -10.56 -6.13
C GLN A 67 -25.20 -9.65 -7.12
N VAL A 68 -24.49 -9.22 -8.16
CA VAL A 68 -25.04 -8.37 -9.24
C VAL A 68 -24.77 -9.04 -10.58
N ASN A 69 -25.83 -9.38 -11.33
CA ASN A 69 -25.74 -10.06 -12.63
C ASN A 69 -24.86 -11.33 -12.61
N GLY A 70 -24.95 -12.12 -11.54
CA GLY A 70 -24.17 -13.35 -11.35
C GLY A 70 -22.69 -13.12 -10.98
N LYS A 71 -22.29 -11.88 -10.68
CA LYS A 71 -20.95 -11.55 -10.19
C LYS A 71 -21.00 -11.10 -8.74
N GLN A 72 -20.04 -11.57 -7.95
CA GLN A 72 -19.84 -11.10 -6.58
C GLN A 72 -19.04 -9.79 -6.59
N LEU A 73 -19.62 -8.73 -6.04
CA LEU A 73 -19.01 -7.40 -5.92
C LEU A 73 -18.81 -7.06 -4.45
N LEU A 74 -17.72 -6.35 -4.15
CA LEU A 74 -17.49 -5.77 -2.81
C LEU A 74 -18.42 -4.55 -2.65
N HIS A 75 -19.13 -4.51 -1.52
CA HIS A 75 -20.00 -3.41 -1.09
C HIS A 75 -19.43 -2.76 0.17
#